data_AF-A0A2S4M191-F1
#
_entry.id   AF-A0A2S4M191-F1
#
_cell.length_a   1.000
_cell.length_b   1.000
_cell.length_c   1.000
_cell.angle_alpha   90.00
_cell.angle_beta   90.00
_cell.angle_gamma   90.00
#
_symmetry.space_group_name_H-M   'P 1'
#
loop_
_entity.id
_entity.type
_entity.pdbx_description
1 polymer ?
#
loop_
_entity_poly.entity_id
_entity_poly.type
_entity_poly.pdbx_seq_one_letter_code
_entity_poly.pdbx_strand_id
1 'polypeptide(L)'
;MFKKTVDSWDVFDTLVGRFHILPESVFDLMAPKTGLPGFKAARLQAQRDLDAIGKPYDLREIYRQFCRSTGADARTTAPALFALEVATELEQLIPVRAQISQVARGDLIVSDMYMPEDVITDILQRVCGLRQNRYPPVVGNWGKSTGTVWTAILQHYIVRRHHGDNLHADIAVPQRFRLSTQHVTDTGVTPWENTLLQAGMKEAALALREVRLRCMPASAGAFEHAVAGEFLAMLLLYALFLRLHAEEHDIRHYLFAAREGVHLSAVFRALMPGFDSETIDFNRRLLASGCADSWFRSRITPHSAIVDVVGTGRSVGQFCTRTDTSVPLVTLLATSKALLNAQEIATRERIGFHAIVEASCAEQKFDAIEALMDPGYPSVHELAIDAGSRAVVRVMTPDDQTQRERECALFVANAVGELVEVIHRRSLRFDGVSKAQIKPLLHQAVDKLQQLQHHVNSPSYALKNSYPQRTYEAGQKATA
;
A
#
# COMPACT_ATOMS: atom_id res chain seq x y z
N MET A 1 42.23 -2.77 24.99
CA MET A 1 40.78 -3.09 24.98
C MET A 1 40.39 -3.31 23.53
N PHE A 2 39.85 -4.47 23.15
CA PHE A 2 39.40 -4.70 21.77
C PHE A 2 38.14 -3.89 21.51
N LYS A 3 38.19 -2.95 20.56
CA LYS A 3 37.01 -2.20 20.10
C LYS A 3 36.09 -3.17 19.35
N LYS A 4 34.79 -3.07 19.59
CA LYS A 4 33.79 -3.89 18.90
C LYS A 4 33.49 -3.28 17.53
N THR A 5 33.30 -4.14 16.53
CA THR A 5 32.85 -3.73 15.20
C THR A 5 31.33 -3.65 15.16
N VAL A 6 30.78 -2.53 14.68
CA VAL A 6 29.33 -2.22 14.65
C VAL A 6 28.97 -1.48 13.36
N ASP A 7 27.74 -1.57 12.89
CA ASP A 7 27.18 -0.52 12.01
C ASP A 7 26.49 0.55 12.87
N SER A 8 26.31 1.75 12.32
CA SER A 8 25.56 2.83 12.97
C SER A 8 24.42 3.33 12.10
N TRP A 9 23.26 3.56 12.70
CA TRP A 9 22.03 3.91 11.99
C TRP A 9 21.47 5.23 12.50
N ASP A 10 21.15 6.14 11.59
CA ASP A 10 20.27 7.25 11.88
C ASP A 10 18.83 6.79 12.16
N VAL A 11 18.00 7.64 12.78
CA VAL A 11 16.61 7.34 13.13
C VAL A 11 15.62 7.93 12.11
N PHE A 12 15.58 9.24 11.94
CA PHE A 12 14.51 9.92 11.20
C PHE A 12 14.82 10.00 9.72
N ASP A 13 13.84 9.70 8.90
CA ASP A 13 13.98 9.55 7.45
C ASP A 13 14.93 8.42 7.01
N THR A 14 15.43 7.63 7.98
CA THR A 14 16.26 6.42 7.82
C THR A 14 15.54 5.15 8.30
N LEU A 15 15.30 5.03 9.62
CA LEU A 15 14.58 3.89 10.22
C LEU A 15 13.08 4.15 10.36
N VAL A 16 12.68 5.42 10.50
CA VAL A 16 11.30 5.85 10.49
C VAL A 16 11.12 7.02 9.52
N GLY A 17 10.09 6.99 8.70
CA GLY A 17 9.63 8.15 7.94
C GLY A 17 8.40 8.78 8.58
N ARG A 18 7.95 9.93 8.08
CA ARG A 18 6.67 10.55 8.46
C ARG A 18 5.60 10.31 7.41
N PHE A 19 4.33 10.21 7.81
CA PHE A 19 3.20 10.15 6.88
C PHE A 19 3.07 11.43 6.07
N HIS A 20 3.03 12.59 6.74
CA HIS A 20 3.19 13.87 6.06
C HIS A 20 4.68 14.11 5.77
N ILE A 21 5.00 14.34 4.49
CA ILE A 21 6.39 14.39 4.00
C ILE A 21 7.20 15.51 4.67
N LEU A 22 6.60 16.68 4.91
CA LEU A 22 7.31 17.82 5.49
C LEU A 22 7.32 17.72 7.03
N PRO A 23 8.48 17.84 7.70
CA PRO A 23 8.57 17.80 9.16
C PRO A 23 7.68 18.85 9.83
N GLU A 24 7.57 20.05 9.24
CA GLU A 24 6.75 21.15 9.77
C GLU A 24 5.24 20.85 9.82
N SER A 25 4.78 19.82 9.08
CA SER A 25 3.37 19.41 9.08
C SER A 25 2.89 19.01 10.48
N VAL A 26 3.79 18.54 11.34
CA VAL A 26 3.48 18.21 12.75
C VAL A 26 2.92 19.43 13.48
N PHE A 27 3.46 20.63 13.22
CA PHE A 27 2.97 21.85 13.85
C PHE A 27 1.59 22.27 13.31
N ASP A 28 1.29 21.97 12.04
CA ASP A 28 -0.04 22.18 11.47
C ASP A 28 -1.08 21.24 12.09
N LEU A 29 -0.69 19.99 12.38
CA LEU A 29 -1.53 19.01 13.08
C LEU A 29 -1.75 19.35 14.57
N MET A 30 -0.75 19.98 15.20
CA MET A 30 -0.84 20.43 16.59
C MET A 30 -1.68 21.69 16.74
N ALA A 31 -1.55 22.67 15.83
CA ALA A 31 -2.18 23.99 15.95
C ALA A 31 -3.67 23.97 16.36
N PRO A 32 -4.56 23.17 15.76
CA PRO A 32 -5.96 23.12 16.18
C PRO A 32 -6.16 22.46 17.56
N LYS A 33 -5.22 21.60 18.01
CA LYS A 33 -5.27 20.91 19.30
C LYS A 33 -4.79 21.78 20.47
N THR A 34 -3.97 22.81 20.22
CA THR A 34 -3.40 23.66 21.28
C THR A 34 -4.35 24.75 21.75
N GLY A 35 -5.24 25.23 20.88
CA GLY A 35 -6.06 26.42 21.15
C GLY A 35 -5.25 27.72 21.26
N LEU A 36 -3.96 27.72 20.90
CA LEU A 36 -3.06 28.87 21.00
C LEU A 36 -2.93 29.57 19.63
N PRO A 37 -3.43 30.79 19.46
CA PRO A 37 -3.23 31.56 18.23
C PRO A 37 -1.75 31.77 17.94
N GLY A 38 -1.34 31.59 16.69
CA GLY A 38 0.06 31.79 16.28
C GLY A 38 1.04 30.72 16.81
N PHE A 39 0.56 29.61 17.37
CA PHE A 39 1.38 28.53 17.93
C PHE A 39 2.57 28.14 17.04
N LYS A 40 2.31 27.81 15.76
CA LYS A 40 3.35 27.35 14.83
C LYS A 40 4.50 28.35 14.70
N ALA A 41 4.18 29.63 14.52
CA ALA A 41 5.19 30.68 14.38
C ALA A 41 6.01 30.83 15.67
N ALA A 42 5.35 30.86 16.83
CA ALA A 42 6.04 30.98 18.12
C ALA A 42 6.91 29.75 18.44
N ARG A 43 6.44 28.53 18.10
CA ARG A 43 7.21 27.28 18.28
C ARG A 43 8.45 27.21 17.39
N LEU A 44 8.35 27.66 16.13
CA LEU A 44 9.50 27.75 15.23
C LEU A 44 10.48 28.83 15.70
N GLN A 45 9.98 29.96 16.18
CA GLN A 45 10.84 31.03 16.70
C GLN A 45 11.61 30.59 17.95
N ALA A 46 10.96 29.90 18.88
CA ALA A 46 11.62 29.38 20.08
C ALA A 46 12.81 28.44 19.75
N GLN A 47 12.67 27.63 18.71
CA GLN A 47 13.77 26.78 18.24
C GLN A 47 14.90 27.61 17.61
N ARG A 48 14.57 28.60 16.76
CA ARG A 48 15.56 29.50 16.15
C ARG A 48 16.36 30.28 17.20
N ASP A 49 15.70 30.74 18.26
CA ASP A 49 16.35 31.43 19.37
C ASP A 49 17.41 30.53 20.04
N LEU A 50 17.09 29.24 20.24
CA LEU A 50 18.02 28.27 20.80
C LEU A 50 19.14 27.91 19.82
N ASP A 51 18.83 27.80 18.52
CA ASP A 51 19.83 27.57 17.49
C ASP A 51 20.87 28.69 17.45
N ALA A 52 20.43 29.95 17.60
CA ALA A 52 21.31 31.12 17.63
C ALA A 52 22.27 31.15 18.83
N ILE A 53 21.94 30.45 19.94
CA ILE A 53 22.83 30.31 21.10
C ILE A 53 24.00 29.37 20.77
N GLY A 54 23.82 28.43 19.83
CA GLY A 54 24.86 27.49 19.40
C GLY A 54 25.27 26.47 20.46
N LYS A 55 24.31 26.01 21.27
CA LYS A 55 24.53 24.98 22.30
C LYS A 55 23.51 23.84 22.17
N PRO A 56 23.83 22.61 22.63
CA PRO A 56 22.87 21.51 22.67
C PRO A 56 21.62 21.84 23.50
N TYR A 57 20.46 21.41 23.01
CA TYR A 57 19.16 21.60 23.67
C TYR A 57 18.21 20.46 23.30
N ASP A 58 17.21 20.20 24.13
CA ASP A 58 16.17 19.22 23.85
C ASP A 58 14.79 19.89 23.64
N LEU A 59 13.80 19.08 23.29
CA LEU A 59 12.43 19.53 23.09
C LEU A 59 11.84 20.23 24.33
N ARG A 60 12.26 19.83 25.53
CA ARG A 60 11.82 20.45 26.78
C ARG A 60 12.33 21.88 26.87
N GLU A 61 13.58 22.13 26.50
CA GLU A 61 14.12 23.48 26.47
C GLU A 61 13.46 24.35 25.39
N ILE A 62 13.10 23.79 24.22
CA ILE A 62 12.33 24.53 23.21
C ILE A 62 11.02 25.04 23.80
N TYR A 63 10.29 24.20 24.55
CA TYR A 63 9.03 24.62 25.15
C TYR A 63 9.19 25.55 26.35
N ARG A 64 10.31 25.49 27.08
CA ARG A 64 10.64 26.52 28.07
C ARG A 64 10.90 27.87 27.38
N GLN A 65 11.65 27.87 26.27
CA GLN A 65 11.89 29.07 25.48
C GLN A 65 10.60 29.63 24.88
N PHE A 66 9.71 28.77 24.36
CA PHE A 66 8.38 29.16 23.92
C PHE A 66 7.60 29.91 25.00
N CYS A 67 7.57 29.38 26.23
CA CYS A 67 6.86 30.03 27.34
C CYS A 67 7.51 31.36 27.74
N ARG A 68 8.85 31.45 27.73
CA ARG A 68 9.57 32.71 27.96
C ARG A 68 9.20 33.78 26.92
N SER A 69 9.17 33.42 25.64
CA SER A 69 8.91 34.36 24.54
C SER A 69 7.43 34.76 24.41
N THR A 70 6.50 33.91 24.85
CA THR A 70 5.04 34.15 24.73
C THR A 70 4.39 34.65 26.02
N GLY A 71 5.06 34.54 27.16
CA GLY A 71 4.49 34.83 28.48
C GLY A 71 3.55 33.74 29.01
N ALA A 72 3.48 32.57 28.36
CA ALA A 72 2.67 31.46 28.83
C ALA A 72 3.23 30.84 30.13
N ASP A 73 2.36 30.24 30.95
CA ASP A 73 2.80 29.57 32.19
C ASP A 73 3.62 28.31 31.85
N ALA A 74 4.93 28.39 32.12
CA ALA A 74 5.87 27.31 31.86
C ALA A 74 5.58 26.02 32.67
N ARG A 75 4.86 26.11 33.80
CA ARG A 75 4.54 24.92 34.62
C ARG A 75 3.44 24.06 34.01
N THR A 76 2.52 24.67 33.27
CA THR A 76 1.37 23.99 32.67
C THR A 76 1.52 23.84 31.16
N THR A 77 1.94 24.90 30.47
CA THR A 77 1.97 24.98 29.00
C THR A 77 3.11 24.16 28.41
N ALA A 78 4.33 24.27 28.95
CA ALA A 78 5.48 23.56 28.38
C ALA A 78 5.33 22.02 28.44
N PRO A 79 4.94 21.40 29.57
CA PRO A 79 4.69 19.95 29.60
C PRO A 79 3.56 19.49 28.68
N ALA A 80 2.47 20.28 28.59
CA ALA A 80 1.34 19.95 27.73
C ALA A 80 1.72 19.97 26.25
N LEU A 81 2.44 21.01 25.80
CA LEU A 81 2.89 21.11 24.42
C LEU A 81 3.98 20.07 24.09
N PHE A 82 4.89 19.77 25.03
CA PHE A 82 5.85 18.67 24.88
C PHE A 82 5.13 17.35 24.63
N ALA A 83 4.16 16.99 25.48
CA ALA A 83 3.41 15.74 25.36
C ALA A 83 2.63 15.70 24.05
N LEU A 84 2.04 16.82 23.64
CA LEU A 84 1.30 16.94 22.39
C LEU A 84 2.20 16.77 21.15
N GLU A 85 3.40 17.37 21.14
CA GLU A 85 4.34 17.23 20.01
C GLU A 85 4.84 15.79 19.92
N VAL A 86 5.22 15.17 21.05
CA VAL A 86 5.64 13.76 21.06
C VAL A 86 4.51 12.84 20.57
N ALA A 87 3.28 13.03 21.06
CA ALA A 87 2.13 12.23 20.62
C ALA A 87 1.84 12.43 19.13
N THR A 88 1.86 13.67 18.66
CA THR A 88 1.60 14.00 17.25
C THR A 88 2.72 13.45 16.35
N GLU A 89 3.98 13.52 16.77
CA GLU A 89 5.10 12.92 16.04
C GLU A 89 4.90 11.40 15.93
N LEU A 90 4.65 10.71 17.05
CA LEU A 90 4.43 9.26 17.09
C LEU A 90 3.26 8.82 16.19
N GLU A 91 2.17 9.59 16.14
CA GLU A 91 1.06 9.36 15.20
C GLU A 91 1.54 9.41 13.74
N GLN A 92 2.52 10.25 13.40
CA GLN A 92 3.03 10.40 12.04
C GLN A 92 4.07 9.36 11.64
N LEU A 93 4.75 8.72 12.59
CA LEU A 93 5.88 7.84 12.27
C LEU A 93 5.44 6.55 11.55
N ILE A 94 6.21 6.20 10.54
CA ILE A 94 6.07 5.00 9.71
C ILE A 94 7.39 4.25 9.77
N PRO A 95 7.41 2.96 10.16
CA PRO A 95 8.64 2.18 10.13
C PRO A 95 9.10 1.96 8.68
N VAL A 96 10.40 2.17 8.42
CA VAL A 96 11.04 1.87 7.13
C VAL A 96 11.56 0.43 7.19
N ARG A 97 10.73 -0.55 6.82
CA ARG A 97 11.04 -1.97 7.02
C ARG A 97 12.28 -2.44 6.29
N ALA A 98 12.52 -1.94 5.08
CA ALA A 98 13.73 -2.25 4.32
C ALA A 98 14.99 -1.96 5.14
N GLN A 99 15.05 -0.83 5.84
CA GLN A 99 16.21 -0.46 6.67
C GLN A 99 16.19 -1.15 8.03
N ILE A 100 15.05 -1.18 8.73
CA ILE A 100 14.92 -1.82 10.04
C ILE A 100 15.32 -3.30 9.99
N SER A 101 14.97 -4.03 8.92
CA SER A 101 15.30 -5.46 8.77
C SER A 101 16.79 -5.76 8.70
N GLN A 102 17.63 -4.76 8.43
CA GLN A 102 19.08 -4.87 8.34
C GLN A 102 19.78 -4.51 9.66
N VAL A 103 19.08 -3.91 10.63
CA VAL A 103 19.65 -3.49 11.91
C VAL A 103 19.95 -4.73 12.77
N ALA A 104 21.22 -4.95 13.09
CA ALA A 104 21.62 -6.00 14.01
C ALA A 104 21.47 -5.54 15.47
N ARG A 105 21.21 -6.49 16.38
CA ARG A 105 21.11 -6.21 17.83
C ARG A 105 22.35 -5.50 18.41
N GLY A 106 23.51 -5.70 17.78
CA GLY A 106 24.80 -5.12 18.19
C GLY A 106 25.14 -3.79 17.52
N ASP A 107 24.26 -3.23 16.69
CA ASP A 107 24.51 -1.96 16.03
C ASP A 107 24.23 -0.76 16.95
N LEU A 108 24.79 0.38 16.57
CA LEU A 108 24.55 1.66 17.23
C LEU A 108 23.40 2.40 16.54
N ILE A 109 22.58 3.07 17.33
CA ILE A 109 21.60 4.03 16.84
C ILE A 109 22.08 5.42 17.21
N VAL A 110 22.11 6.35 16.25
CA VAL A 110 22.63 7.71 16.42
C VAL A 110 21.61 8.70 15.87
N SER A 111 20.93 9.43 16.75
CA SER A 111 19.93 10.44 16.37
C SER A 111 20.49 11.85 16.61
N ASP A 112 20.38 12.71 15.59
CA ASP A 112 20.69 14.15 15.70
C ASP A 112 19.39 14.98 15.65
N MET A 113 18.49 14.73 16.59
CA MET A 113 17.21 15.42 16.76
C MET A 113 17.05 15.90 18.21
N TYR A 114 16.32 16.99 18.42
CA TYR A 114 15.95 17.53 19.74
C TYR A 114 15.06 16.60 20.59
N MET A 115 14.74 15.39 20.11
CA MET A 115 13.96 14.42 20.85
C MET A 115 14.82 13.78 21.94
N PRO A 116 14.31 13.69 23.18
CA PRO A 116 15.09 13.13 24.27
C PRO A 116 15.20 11.59 24.18
N GLU A 117 16.16 11.04 24.92
CA GLU A 117 16.51 9.60 24.86
C GLU A 117 15.32 8.67 25.14
N ASP A 118 14.45 9.05 26.08
CA ASP A 118 13.25 8.29 26.43
C ASP A 118 12.28 8.19 25.25
N VAL A 119 12.11 9.27 24.50
CA VAL A 119 11.24 9.30 23.31
C VAL A 119 11.87 8.50 22.16
N ILE A 120 13.17 8.67 21.89
CA ILE A 120 13.87 7.89 20.85
C ILE A 120 13.80 6.39 21.17
N THR A 121 14.01 6.01 22.43
CA THR A 121 13.89 4.61 22.87
C THR A 121 12.48 4.08 22.63
N ASP A 122 11.44 4.86 22.94
CA ASP A 122 10.05 4.46 22.69
C ASP A 122 9.76 4.26 21.19
N ILE A 123 10.26 5.14 20.33
CA ILE A 123 10.16 5.02 18.86
C ILE A 123 10.80 3.70 18.39
N LEU A 124 12.02 3.42 18.81
CA LEU A 124 12.74 2.21 18.42
C LEU A 124 11.98 0.94 18.85
N GLN A 125 11.40 0.95 20.06
CA GLN A 125 10.70 -0.22 20.58
C GLN A 125 9.31 -0.42 19.98
N ARG A 126 8.51 0.65 19.88
CA ARG A 126 7.09 0.57 19.49
C ARG A 126 6.89 0.68 17.99
N VAL A 127 7.62 1.57 17.32
CA VAL A 127 7.47 1.80 15.87
C VAL A 127 8.36 0.83 15.11
N CYS A 128 9.66 0.76 15.45
CA CYS A 128 10.60 -0.09 14.72
C CYS A 128 10.51 -1.57 15.14
N GLY A 129 10.14 -1.86 16.39
CA GLY A 129 10.15 -3.22 16.94
C GLY A 129 11.52 -3.66 17.48
N LEU A 130 12.48 -2.74 17.60
CA LEU A 130 13.85 -2.98 18.07
C LEU A 130 13.93 -3.02 19.60
N ARG A 131 13.28 -4.02 20.21
CA ARG A 131 13.14 -4.12 21.69
C ARG A 131 14.39 -4.55 22.44
N GLN A 132 15.39 -5.08 21.75
CA GLN A 132 16.53 -5.75 22.39
C GLN A 132 17.90 -5.18 21.99
N ASN A 133 17.95 -3.96 21.43
CA ASN A 133 19.21 -3.33 21.06
C ASN A 133 20.19 -3.33 22.24
N ARG A 134 21.43 -3.75 21.97
CA ARG A 134 22.43 -3.99 23.01
C ARG A 134 22.93 -2.68 23.64
N TYR A 135 22.89 -1.58 22.90
CA TYR A 135 23.40 -0.29 23.33
C TYR A 135 22.26 0.75 23.36
N PRO A 136 22.28 1.68 24.32
CA PRO A 136 21.37 2.82 24.30
C PRO A 136 21.61 3.69 23.05
N PRO A 137 20.56 4.37 22.54
CA PRO A 137 20.74 5.28 21.41
C PRO A 137 21.61 6.47 21.82
N VAL A 138 22.50 6.88 20.92
CA VAL A 138 23.27 8.12 21.07
C VAL A 138 22.39 9.26 20.55
N VAL A 139 21.91 10.12 21.45
CA VAL A 139 20.97 11.21 21.13
C VAL A 139 21.57 12.58 21.37
N GLY A 140 21.20 13.55 20.55
CA GLY A 140 21.56 14.96 20.65
C GLY A 140 20.98 15.71 19.45
N ASN A 141 21.16 17.03 19.36
CA ASN A 141 20.69 17.84 18.22
C ASN A 141 21.78 18.69 17.55
N TRP A 142 23.04 18.45 17.92
CA TRP A 142 24.23 19.13 17.39
C TRP A 142 25.40 18.18 17.08
N GLY A 143 25.21 16.87 17.25
CA GLY A 143 26.30 15.90 17.33
C GLY A 143 26.83 15.45 15.98
N LYS A 144 25.93 15.11 15.04
CA LYS A 144 26.29 14.54 13.74
C LYS A 144 26.77 15.61 12.78
N SER A 145 26.04 16.73 12.69
CA SER A 145 26.39 17.86 11.81
C SER A 145 27.73 18.52 12.15
N THR A 146 28.11 18.59 13.43
CA THR A 146 29.43 19.13 13.86
C THR A 146 30.54 18.08 13.89
N GLY A 147 30.17 16.80 13.86
CA GLY A 147 31.09 15.66 13.92
C GLY A 147 31.59 15.31 15.33
N THR A 148 31.14 16.02 16.36
CA THR A 148 31.52 15.76 17.76
C THR A 148 31.12 14.35 18.21
N VAL A 149 29.98 13.84 17.73
CA VAL A 149 29.50 12.50 18.06
C VAL A 149 30.43 11.39 17.57
N TRP A 150 31.04 11.57 16.38
CA TRP A 150 31.93 10.56 15.79
C TRP A 150 33.23 10.39 16.57
N THR A 151 33.73 11.48 17.15
CA THR A 151 34.93 11.44 17.99
C THR A 151 34.69 10.55 19.21
N ALA A 152 33.53 10.70 19.87
CA ALA A 152 33.16 9.88 21.02
C ALA A 152 32.90 8.41 20.63
N ILE A 153 32.15 8.16 19.55
CA ILE A 153 31.85 6.79 19.09
C ILE A 153 33.14 6.04 18.74
N LEU A 154 34.04 6.67 17.98
CA LEU A 154 35.27 6.04 17.51
C LEU A 154 36.28 5.74 18.62
N GLN A 155 36.14 6.32 19.82
CA GLN A 155 36.95 5.94 20.98
C GLN A 155 36.63 4.52 21.47
N HIS A 156 35.39 4.07 21.30
CA HIS A 156 34.89 2.80 21.85
C HIS A 156 34.61 1.73 20.79
N TYR A 157 34.32 2.13 19.55
CA TYR A 157 33.84 1.25 18.49
C TYR A 157 34.67 1.36 17.21
N ILE A 158 34.66 0.28 16.43
CA ILE A 158 35.05 0.28 15.01
C ILE A 158 33.74 0.33 14.24
N VAL A 159 33.41 1.48 13.65
CA VAL A 159 32.19 1.61 12.84
C VAL A 159 32.50 1.15 11.43
N ARG A 160 31.86 0.05 11.01
CA ARG A 160 32.03 -0.52 9.66
C ARG A 160 31.31 0.33 8.62
N ARG A 161 30.10 0.77 8.90
CA ARG A 161 29.32 1.67 8.04
C ARG A 161 28.33 2.50 8.86
N HIS A 162 28.12 3.74 8.45
CA HIS A 162 26.99 4.54 8.91
C HIS A 162 25.91 4.65 7.81
N HIS A 163 24.66 4.45 8.20
CA HIS A 163 23.47 4.56 7.37
C HIS A 163 22.66 5.78 7.80
N GLY A 164 22.35 6.68 6.86
CA GLY A 164 21.50 7.84 7.13
C GLY A 164 21.05 8.56 5.87
N ASP A 165 20.06 9.44 6.00
CA ASP A 165 19.42 10.16 4.90
C ASP A 165 20.12 11.49 4.59
N ASN A 166 20.78 12.11 5.57
CA ASN A 166 21.27 13.46 5.40
C ASN A 166 22.65 13.51 4.71
N LEU A 167 22.70 14.05 3.50
CA LEU A 167 23.96 14.21 2.74
C LEU A 167 25.06 14.96 3.50
N HIS A 168 24.71 15.87 4.40
CA HIS A 168 25.71 16.58 5.21
C HIS A 168 26.07 15.79 6.48
N ALA A 169 25.09 15.53 7.34
CA ALA A 169 25.31 15.00 8.69
C ALA A 169 25.63 13.48 8.71
N ASP A 170 25.12 12.71 7.75
CA ASP A 170 25.27 11.25 7.71
C ASP A 170 26.24 10.77 6.63
N ILE A 171 26.55 11.61 5.65
CA ILE A 171 27.47 11.28 4.55
C ILE A 171 28.76 12.10 4.65
N ALA A 172 28.68 13.41 4.41
CA ALA A 172 29.88 14.25 4.27
C ALA A 172 30.68 14.37 5.57
N VAL A 173 30.03 14.55 6.72
CA VAL A 173 30.72 14.70 8.01
C VAL A 173 31.38 13.39 8.47
N PRO A 174 30.68 12.23 8.51
CA PRO A 174 31.31 10.96 8.91
C PRO A 174 32.47 10.54 8.01
N GLN A 175 32.41 10.84 6.70
CA GLN A 175 33.52 10.59 5.77
C GLN A 175 34.80 11.35 6.12
N ARG A 176 34.71 12.54 6.74
CA ARG A 176 35.88 13.28 7.27
C ARG A 176 36.60 12.49 8.37
N PHE A 177 35.87 11.63 9.08
CA PHE A 177 36.39 10.68 10.06
C PHE A 177 36.76 9.32 9.45
N ARG A 178 36.81 9.22 8.11
CA ARG A 178 37.12 8.00 7.33
C ARG A 178 36.14 6.85 7.56
N LEU A 179 34.90 7.16 7.90
CA LEU A 179 33.82 6.18 8.00
C LEU A 179 33.27 5.84 6.61
N SER A 180 32.97 4.56 6.38
CA SER A 180 32.13 4.17 5.24
C SER A 180 30.71 4.64 5.51
N THR A 181 30.04 5.17 4.49
CA THR A 181 28.69 5.70 4.61
C THR A 181 27.78 5.13 3.53
N GLN A 182 26.49 5.05 3.84
CA GLN A 182 25.44 4.69 2.90
C GLN A 182 24.30 5.69 3.03
N HIS A 183 24.01 6.35 1.91
CA HIS A 183 22.89 7.27 1.78
C HIS A 183 21.60 6.48 1.63
N VAL A 184 20.70 6.66 2.58
CA VAL A 184 19.37 6.03 2.61
C VAL A 184 18.38 7.00 2.00
N THR A 185 17.63 6.55 1.00
CA THR A 185 16.66 7.40 0.26
C THR A 185 15.25 6.82 0.26
N ASP A 186 15.03 5.75 1.01
CA ASP A 186 13.77 4.99 1.04
C ASP A 186 12.56 5.87 1.39
N THR A 187 12.73 6.86 2.25
CA THR A 187 11.64 7.78 2.64
C THR A 187 11.33 8.83 1.57
N GLY A 188 12.15 8.96 0.53
CA GLY A 188 11.88 9.82 -0.60
C GLY A 188 10.57 9.49 -1.33
N VAL A 189 10.04 10.49 -2.03
CA VAL A 189 8.86 10.32 -2.88
C VAL A 189 9.28 9.62 -4.17
N THR A 190 8.60 8.53 -4.54
CA THR A 190 8.88 7.83 -5.79
C THR A 190 8.31 8.59 -7.00
N PRO A 191 8.77 8.32 -8.23
CA PRO A 191 8.20 8.96 -9.42
C PRO A 191 6.67 8.77 -9.53
N TRP A 192 6.16 7.59 -9.15
CA TRP A 192 4.72 7.31 -9.18
C TRP A 192 3.94 8.03 -8.09
N GLU A 193 4.46 8.08 -6.86
CA GLU A 193 3.87 8.90 -5.79
C GLU A 193 3.82 10.37 -6.18
N ASN A 194 4.86 10.88 -6.84
CA ASN A 194 4.89 12.25 -7.36
C ASN A 194 3.86 12.48 -8.47
N THR A 195 3.63 11.51 -9.36
CA THR A 195 2.53 11.57 -10.34
C THR A 195 1.18 11.76 -9.66
N LEU A 196 0.89 11.01 -8.59
CA LEU A 196 -0.34 11.16 -7.81
C LEU A 196 -0.42 12.54 -7.14
N LEU A 197 0.67 13.02 -6.53
CA LEU A 197 0.73 14.36 -5.93
C LEU A 197 0.43 15.46 -6.96
N GLN A 198 1.02 15.39 -8.15
CA GLN A 198 0.82 16.36 -9.23
C GLN A 198 -0.61 16.33 -9.79
N ALA A 199 -1.29 15.18 -9.75
CA ALA A 199 -2.68 15.03 -10.12
C ALA A 199 -3.68 15.48 -9.02
N GLY A 200 -3.18 16.00 -7.89
CA GLY A 200 -4.01 16.40 -6.74
C GLY A 200 -4.48 15.23 -5.88
N MET A 201 -3.97 14.02 -6.09
CA MET A 201 -4.32 12.80 -5.36
C MET A 201 -3.42 12.60 -4.13
N LYS A 202 -3.33 13.63 -3.28
CA LYS A 202 -2.39 13.66 -2.15
C LYS A 202 -2.59 12.51 -1.18
N GLU A 203 -3.82 12.24 -0.75
CA GLU A 203 -4.11 11.14 0.19
C GLU A 203 -3.69 9.78 -0.38
N ALA A 204 -3.91 9.55 -1.68
CA ALA A 204 -3.50 8.32 -2.34
C ALA A 204 -1.97 8.19 -2.36
N ALA A 205 -1.26 9.26 -2.71
CA ALA A 205 0.21 9.26 -2.71
C ALA A 205 0.79 8.95 -1.33
N LEU A 206 0.24 9.57 -0.27
CA LEU A 206 0.71 9.34 1.10
C LEU A 206 0.36 7.94 1.60
N ALA A 207 -0.81 7.41 1.25
CA ALA A 207 -1.21 6.05 1.61
C ALA A 207 -0.28 5.00 1.00
N LEU A 208 -0.03 5.10 -0.31
CA LEU A 208 0.87 4.17 -1.01
C LEU A 208 2.31 4.27 -0.52
N ARG A 209 2.78 5.48 -0.22
CA ARG A 209 4.08 5.68 0.41
C ARG A 209 4.15 4.99 1.77
N GLU A 210 3.12 5.09 2.61
CA GLU A 210 3.09 4.39 3.89
C GLU A 210 3.14 2.87 3.73
N VAL A 211 2.34 2.30 2.81
CA VAL A 211 2.38 0.86 2.51
C VAL A 211 3.79 0.45 2.07
N ARG A 212 4.39 1.18 1.14
CA ARG A 212 5.75 0.92 0.66
C ARG A 212 6.75 0.89 1.80
N LEU A 213 6.77 1.90 2.66
CA LEU A 213 7.72 1.94 3.79
C LEU A 213 7.51 0.78 4.77
N ARG A 214 6.26 0.34 4.97
CA ARG A 214 5.90 -0.74 5.89
C ARG A 214 6.08 -2.15 5.35
N CYS A 215 6.10 -2.35 4.05
CA CYS A 215 6.10 -3.69 3.45
C CYS A 215 7.34 -4.01 2.64
N MET A 216 8.12 -3.01 2.21
CA MET A 216 9.21 -3.25 1.27
C MET A 216 10.36 -4.04 1.93
N PRO A 217 10.77 -5.20 1.36
CA PRO A 217 11.94 -5.92 1.84
C PRO A 217 13.23 -5.18 1.43
N ALA A 218 14.33 -5.42 2.17
CA ALA A 218 15.64 -4.84 1.83
C ALA A 218 16.15 -5.24 0.44
N SER A 219 15.72 -6.40 -0.07
CA SER A 219 16.09 -6.94 -1.38
C SER A 219 15.08 -6.63 -2.49
N ALA A 220 14.19 -5.67 -2.28
CA ALA A 220 13.12 -5.36 -3.24
C ALA A 220 13.65 -5.04 -4.65
N GLY A 221 13.03 -5.67 -5.64
CA GLY A 221 13.31 -5.45 -7.06
C GLY A 221 12.16 -4.73 -7.76
N ALA A 222 12.16 -4.76 -9.10
CA ALA A 222 11.15 -4.08 -9.91
C ALA A 222 9.71 -4.58 -9.62
N PHE A 223 9.55 -5.85 -9.27
CA PHE A 223 8.24 -6.44 -8.96
C PHE A 223 7.64 -5.81 -7.70
N GLU A 224 8.35 -5.80 -6.58
CA GLU A 224 7.84 -5.27 -5.32
C GLU A 224 7.54 -3.78 -5.41
N HIS A 225 8.37 -3.03 -6.15
CA HIS A 225 8.16 -1.61 -6.39
C HIS A 225 6.90 -1.34 -7.21
N ALA A 226 6.67 -2.12 -8.27
CA ALA A 226 5.46 -1.95 -9.09
C ALA A 226 4.19 -2.41 -8.36
N VAL A 227 4.30 -3.40 -7.48
CA VAL A 227 3.20 -3.79 -6.58
C VAL A 227 2.87 -2.64 -5.63
N ALA A 228 3.85 -2.15 -4.86
CA ALA A 228 3.64 -1.08 -3.87
C ALA A 228 3.27 0.28 -4.49
N GLY A 229 3.60 0.51 -5.76
CA GLY A 229 3.29 1.70 -6.53
C GLY A 229 2.06 1.54 -7.42
N GLU A 230 2.29 1.23 -8.69
CA GLU A 230 1.31 1.24 -9.76
C GLU A 230 0.13 0.28 -9.52
N PHE A 231 0.38 -0.93 -9.01
CA PHE A 231 -0.66 -1.93 -8.79
C PHE A 231 -1.61 -1.56 -7.66
N LEU A 232 -1.08 -1.18 -6.49
CA LEU A 232 -1.93 -0.72 -5.40
C LEU A 232 -2.67 0.58 -5.75
N ALA A 233 -2.03 1.47 -6.53
CA ALA A 233 -2.72 2.64 -7.08
C ALA A 233 -3.87 2.25 -7.99
N MET A 234 -3.67 1.28 -8.89
CA MET A 234 -4.70 0.77 -9.79
C MET A 234 -5.90 0.25 -8.99
N LEU A 235 -5.68 -0.55 -7.94
CA LEU A 235 -6.75 -1.06 -7.07
C LEU A 235 -7.49 0.07 -6.34
N LEU A 236 -6.75 0.98 -5.70
CA LEU A 236 -7.32 2.11 -4.96
C LEU A 236 -8.15 3.02 -5.88
N LEU A 237 -7.58 3.40 -7.02
CA LEU A 237 -8.23 4.27 -8.00
C LEU A 237 -9.46 3.60 -8.62
N TYR A 238 -9.41 2.30 -8.90
CA TYR A 238 -10.57 1.59 -9.43
C TYR A 238 -11.67 1.46 -8.37
N ALA A 239 -11.33 1.18 -7.11
CA ALA A 239 -12.29 1.17 -6.02
C ALA A 239 -12.96 2.54 -5.82
N LEU A 240 -12.20 3.63 -5.91
CA LEU A 240 -12.75 5.01 -5.88
C LEU A 240 -13.64 5.28 -7.09
N PHE A 241 -13.27 4.79 -8.28
CA PHE A 241 -14.13 4.88 -9.46
C PHE A 241 -15.46 4.16 -9.25
N LEU A 242 -15.44 2.94 -8.70
CA LEU A 242 -16.62 2.15 -8.41
C LEU A 242 -17.54 2.85 -7.42
N ARG A 243 -16.99 3.52 -6.39
CA ARG A 243 -17.78 4.36 -5.47
C ARG A 243 -18.58 5.42 -6.24
N LEU A 244 -17.90 6.21 -7.07
CA LEU A 244 -18.55 7.26 -7.87
C LEU A 244 -19.53 6.68 -8.90
N HIS A 245 -19.21 5.52 -9.48
CA HIS A 245 -20.08 4.85 -10.43
C HIS A 245 -21.34 4.27 -9.77
N ALA A 246 -21.26 3.81 -8.53
CA ALA A 246 -22.42 3.33 -7.81
C ALA A 246 -23.44 4.45 -7.56
N GLU A 247 -22.95 5.63 -7.16
CA GLU A 247 -23.78 6.82 -6.94
C GLU A 247 -24.46 7.29 -8.23
N GLU A 248 -23.73 7.33 -9.35
CA GLU A 248 -24.25 7.78 -10.65
C GLU A 248 -25.32 6.83 -11.26
N HIS A 249 -25.28 5.54 -10.92
CA HIS A 249 -26.09 4.51 -11.57
C HIS A 249 -27.06 3.77 -10.62
N ASP A 250 -27.29 4.28 -9.40
CA ASP A 250 -28.13 3.66 -8.35
C ASP A 250 -27.78 2.19 -8.10
N ILE A 251 -26.48 1.88 -8.10
CA ILE A 251 -25.96 0.55 -7.75
C ILE A 251 -25.83 0.49 -6.23
N ARG A 252 -26.45 -0.52 -5.63
CA ARG A 252 -26.46 -0.73 -4.17
C ARG A 252 -25.80 -2.02 -3.75
N HIS A 253 -25.50 -2.90 -4.71
CA HIS A 253 -24.88 -4.20 -4.46
C HIS A 253 -23.82 -4.52 -5.52
N TYR A 254 -22.56 -4.72 -5.11
CA TYR A 254 -21.50 -5.15 -6.02
C TYR A 254 -21.16 -6.63 -5.86
N LEU A 255 -21.17 -7.35 -6.98
CA LEU A 255 -20.73 -8.74 -7.12
C LEU A 255 -19.34 -8.77 -7.74
N PHE A 256 -18.29 -8.83 -6.93
CA PHE A 256 -16.91 -8.92 -7.42
C PHE A 256 -16.63 -10.33 -7.94
N ALA A 257 -16.27 -10.46 -9.21
CA ALA A 257 -15.86 -11.74 -9.79
C ALA A 257 -14.62 -12.28 -9.05
N ALA A 258 -14.67 -13.52 -8.56
CA ALA A 258 -13.60 -14.12 -7.77
C ALA A 258 -12.31 -14.28 -8.58
N ARG A 259 -11.22 -14.65 -7.89
CA ARG A 259 -9.82 -14.65 -8.36
C ARG A 259 -9.31 -13.22 -8.59
N GLU A 260 -9.84 -12.52 -9.57
CA GLU A 260 -9.38 -11.17 -9.92
C GLU A 260 -10.02 -10.08 -9.04
N GLY A 261 -11.19 -10.31 -8.48
CA GLY A 261 -11.89 -9.32 -7.65
C GLY A 261 -11.51 -9.34 -6.17
N VAL A 262 -10.73 -10.31 -5.67
CA VAL A 262 -10.51 -10.48 -4.22
C VAL A 262 -9.76 -9.29 -3.62
N HIS A 263 -8.61 -8.92 -4.22
CA HIS A 263 -7.83 -7.78 -3.76
C HIS A 263 -8.58 -6.46 -3.94
N LEU A 264 -9.24 -6.27 -5.08
CA LEU A 264 -10.07 -5.08 -5.34
C LEU A 264 -11.21 -4.96 -4.33
N SER A 265 -11.91 -6.06 -4.05
CA SER A 265 -13.02 -6.10 -3.12
C SER A 265 -12.59 -5.78 -1.69
N ALA A 266 -11.40 -6.23 -1.27
CA ALA A 266 -10.82 -5.87 0.02
C ALA A 266 -10.60 -4.35 0.14
N VAL A 267 -9.98 -3.74 -0.88
CA VAL A 267 -9.76 -2.28 -0.91
C VAL A 267 -11.08 -1.52 -0.97
N PHE A 268 -12.03 -1.96 -1.80
CA PHE A 268 -13.34 -1.32 -1.93
C PHE A 268 -14.11 -1.31 -0.61
N ARG A 269 -14.16 -2.45 0.10
CA ARG A 269 -14.85 -2.54 1.40
C ARG A 269 -14.20 -1.67 2.48
N ALA A 270 -12.88 -1.47 2.42
CA ALA A 270 -12.17 -0.56 3.32
C ALA A 270 -12.53 0.92 3.08
N LEU A 271 -12.73 1.30 1.81
CA LEU A 271 -13.15 2.65 1.43
C LEU A 271 -14.64 2.92 1.67
N MET A 272 -15.47 1.89 1.51
CA MET A 272 -16.92 1.97 1.57
C MET A 272 -17.49 1.02 2.63
N PRO A 273 -17.15 1.22 3.92
CA PRO A 273 -17.66 0.37 4.99
C PRO A 273 -19.20 0.47 5.02
N GLY A 274 -19.86 -0.68 4.86
CA GLY A 274 -21.32 -0.78 4.84
C GLY A 274 -21.97 -0.74 3.45
N PHE A 275 -21.21 -0.52 2.37
CA PHE A 275 -21.72 -0.77 1.02
C PHE A 275 -21.87 -2.27 0.79
N ASP A 276 -23.06 -2.71 0.38
CA ASP A 276 -23.34 -4.12 0.20
C ASP A 276 -22.53 -4.68 -0.97
N SER A 277 -21.66 -5.65 -0.67
CA SER A 277 -20.78 -6.23 -1.67
C SER A 277 -20.28 -7.61 -1.27
N GLU A 278 -20.32 -8.54 -2.21
CA GLU A 278 -19.79 -9.88 -2.04
C GLU A 278 -18.79 -10.26 -3.14
N THR A 279 -17.92 -11.22 -2.83
CA THR A 279 -17.05 -11.84 -3.83
C THR A 279 -17.68 -13.15 -4.23
N ILE A 280 -17.89 -13.35 -5.53
CA ILE A 280 -18.64 -14.47 -6.06
C ILE A 280 -17.84 -15.20 -7.12
N ASP A 281 -17.95 -16.53 -7.20
CA ASP A 281 -17.18 -17.37 -8.12
C ASP A 281 -17.65 -17.25 -9.59
N PHE A 282 -17.77 -16.03 -10.11
CA PHE A 282 -18.11 -15.67 -11.48
C PHE A 282 -16.93 -15.91 -12.43
N ASN A 283 -16.49 -17.16 -12.56
CA ASN A 283 -15.47 -17.52 -13.55
C ASN A 283 -16.10 -17.99 -14.87
N ARG A 284 -15.36 -17.78 -15.96
CA ARG A 284 -15.77 -18.14 -17.33
C ARG A 284 -16.24 -19.59 -17.48
N ARG A 285 -15.67 -20.53 -16.73
CA ARG A 285 -16.03 -21.96 -16.81
C ARG A 285 -17.41 -22.22 -16.21
N LEU A 286 -17.66 -21.73 -15.00
CA LEU A 286 -18.95 -21.87 -14.32
C LEU A 286 -20.06 -21.18 -15.12
N LEU A 287 -19.81 -19.96 -15.60
CA LEU A 287 -20.75 -19.20 -16.43
C LEU A 287 -20.99 -19.84 -17.81
N ALA A 288 -20.05 -20.60 -18.38
CA ALA A 288 -20.28 -21.30 -19.64
C ALA A 288 -21.12 -22.57 -19.47
N SER A 289 -20.92 -23.29 -18.36
CA SER A 289 -21.58 -24.59 -18.12
C SER A 289 -23.07 -24.51 -17.78
N GLY A 290 -23.54 -23.38 -17.24
CA GLY A 290 -24.91 -23.20 -16.79
C GLY A 290 -25.27 -23.91 -15.47
N CYS A 291 -24.37 -24.73 -14.90
CA CYS A 291 -24.68 -25.57 -13.73
C CYS A 291 -25.01 -24.76 -12.46
N ALA A 292 -24.50 -23.54 -12.34
CA ALA A 292 -24.69 -22.65 -11.20
C ALA A 292 -25.60 -21.45 -11.51
N ASP A 293 -26.31 -21.46 -12.65
CA ASP A 293 -27.11 -20.32 -13.11
C ASP A 293 -28.18 -19.89 -12.09
N SER A 294 -28.86 -20.86 -11.47
CA SER A 294 -29.87 -20.57 -10.42
C SER A 294 -29.26 -19.93 -9.18
N TRP A 295 -28.06 -20.37 -8.78
CA TRP A 295 -27.34 -19.82 -7.65
C TRP A 295 -26.87 -18.39 -7.94
N PHE A 296 -26.23 -18.14 -9.09
CA PHE A 296 -25.82 -16.80 -9.48
C PHE A 296 -27.00 -15.83 -9.59
N ARG A 297 -28.11 -16.27 -10.20
CA ARG A 297 -29.34 -15.47 -10.30
C ARG A 297 -29.91 -15.09 -8.93
N SER A 298 -29.82 -15.98 -7.94
CA SER A 298 -30.30 -15.71 -6.58
C SER A 298 -29.54 -14.60 -5.84
N ARG A 299 -28.35 -14.22 -6.33
CA ARG A 299 -27.52 -13.14 -5.77
C ARG A 299 -27.71 -11.80 -6.47
N ILE A 300 -28.40 -11.78 -7.60
CA ILE A 300 -28.60 -10.57 -8.40
C ILE A 300 -29.92 -9.90 -7.99
N THR A 301 -29.84 -8.61 -7.70
CA THR A 301 -30.98 -7.72 -7.45
C THR A 301 -31.08 -6.68 -8.57
N PRO A 302 -32.19 -5.92 -8.68
CA PRO A 302 -32.31 -4.83 -9.65
C PRO A 302 -31.25 -3.72 -9.52
N HIS A 303 -30.62 -3.60 -8.35
CA HIS A 303 -29.57 -2.60 -8.06
C HIS A 303 -28.17 -3.24 -7.97
N SER A 304 -28.00 -4.43 -8.54
CA SER A 304 -26.72 -5.14 -8.56
C SER A 304 -25.91 -4.79 -9.79
N ALA A 305 -24.58 -4.80 -9.65
CA ALA A 305 -23.65 -4.83 -10.77
C ALA A 305 -22.53 -5.83 -10.50
N ILE A 306 -22.06 -6.50 -11.56
CA ILE A 306 -20.88 -7.36 -11.51
C ILE A 306 -19.65 -6.48 -11.74
N VAL A 307 -18.63 -6.68 -10.91
CA VAL A 307 -17.34 -6.02 -11.03
C VAL A 307 -16.29 -7.03 -11.45
N ASP A 308 -15.53 -6.68 -12.47
CA ASP A 308 -14.43 -7.48 -12.99
C ASP A 308 -13.18 -6.61 -13.20
N VAL A 309 -12.01 -7.22 -13.37
CA VAL A 309 -10.78 -6.47 -13.66
C VAL A 309 -10.43 -6.59 -15.13
N VAL A 310 -10.46 -7.80 -15.68
CA VAL A 310 -10.18 -8.04 -17.10
C VAL A 310 -11.29 -8.85 -17.72
N GLY A 311 -12.01 -8.26 -18.67
CA GLY A 311 -13.22 -8.88 -19.19
C GLY A 311 -13.55 -8.55 -20.63
N THR A 312 -13.96 -9.57 -21.38
CA THR A 312 -14.63 -9.39 -22.69
C THR A 312 -16.11 -9.03 -22.53
N GLY A 313 -16.72 -9.41 -21.40
CA GLY A 313 -18.16 -9.42 -21.19
C GLY A 313 -18.91 -10.62 -21.79
N ARG A 314 -18.22 -11.50 -22.53
CA ARG A 314 -18.83 -12.67 -23.20
C ARG A 314 -19.54 -13.60 -22.23
N SER A 315 -18.84 -14.06 -21.19
CA SER A 315 -19.37 -15.07 -20.25
C SER A 315 -20.59 -14.55 -19.48
N VAL A 316 -20.55 -13.29 -19.04
CA VAL A 316 -21.67 -12.63 -18.36
C VAL A 316 -22.83 -12.43 -19.34
N GLY A 317 -22.56 -12.00 -20.57
CA GLY A 317 -23.60 -11.86 -21.60
C GLY A 317 -24.30 -13.18 -21.95
N GLN A 318 -23.55 -14.28 -22.02
CA GLN A 318 -24.11 -15.62 -22.22
C GLN A 318 -24.98 -16.05 -21.04
N PHE A 319 -24.51 -15.84 -19.81
CA PHE A 319 -25.30 -16.08 -18.59
C PHE A 319 -26.60 -15.27 -18.59
N CYS A 320 -26.54 -13.96 -18.84
CA CYS A 320 -27.71 -13.08 -18.90
C CYS A 320 -28.71 -13.51 -19.98
N THR A 321 -28.22 -13.98 -21.13
CA THR A 321 -29.07 -14.50 -22.21
C THR A 321 -29.76 -15.81 -21.85
N ARG A 322 -29.03 -16.77 -21.24
CA ARG A 322 -29.60 -18.06 -20.84
C ARG A 322 -30.61 -17.95 -19.70
N THR A 323 -30.38 -17.05 -18.75
CA THR A 323 -31.16 -16.92 -17.52
C THR A 323 -32.25 -15.84 -17.58
N ASP A 324 -32.38 -15.18 -18.73
CA ASP A 324 -33.24 -14.00 -18.91
C ASP A 324 -33.04 -12.98 -17.77
N THR A 325 -31.77 -12.68 -17.49
CA THR A 325 -31.35 -11.75 -16.44
C THR A 325 -30.64 -10.56 -17.08
N SER A 326 -30.73 -9.39 -16.43
CA SER A 326 -29.97 -8.20 -16.80
C SER A 326 -29.19 -7.71 -15.60
N VAL A 327 -27.88 -7.59 -15.74
CA VAL A 327 -26.99 -7.09 -14.70
C VAL A 327 -25.81 -6.37 -15.37
N PRO A 328 -25.55 -5.08 -15.03
CA PRO A 328 -24.37 -4.35 -15.48
C PRO A 328 -23.07 -5.08 -15.17
N LEU A 329 -22.15 -5.03 -16.12
CA LEU A 329 -20.77 -5.46 -15.92
C LEU A 329 -19.86 -4.24 -15.98
N VAL A 330 -19.20 -3.93 -14.88
CA VAL A 330 -18.20 -2.87 -14.78
C VAL A 330 -16.84 -3.53 -14.73
N THR A 331 -16.00 -3.28 -15.74
CA THR A 331 -14.63 -3.81 -15.79
C THR A 331 -13.60 -2.70 -15.85
N LEU A 332 -12.42 -2.92 -15.28
CA LEU A 332 -11.29 -1.99 -15.46
C LEU A 332 -10.77 -2.07 -16.90
N LEU A 333 -10.47 -3.28 -17.36
CA LEU A 333 -9.84 -3.57 -18.64
C LEU A 333 -10.80 -4.38 -19.51
N ALA A 334 -11.03 -3.91 -20.73
CA ALA A 334 -11.73 -4.65 -21.76
C ALA A 334 -10.76 -5.11 -22.85
N THR A 335 -10.76 -6.40 -23.13
CA THR A 335 -10.13 -6.94 -24.34
C THR A 335 -10.83 -6.42 -25.60
N SER A 336 -10.16 -6.45 -26.76
CA SER A 336 -10.69 -5.88 -27.99
C SER A 336 -12.06 -6.45 -28.40
N LYS A 337 -12.96 -5.56 -28.84
CA LYS A 337 -14.25 -5.95 -29.45
C LYS A 337 -14.09 -6.82 -30.69
N ALA A 338 -12.93 -6.79 -31.36
CA ALA A 338 -12.63 -7.65 -32.50
C ALA A 338 -12.68 -9.16 -32.16
N LEU A 339 -12.58 -9.51 -30.87
CA LEU A 339 -12.72 -10.89 -30.39
C LEU A 339 -14.18 -11.33 -30.29
N LEU A 340 -15.16 -10.43 -30.42
CA LEU A 340 -16.60 -10.68 -30.24
C LEU A 340 -17.33 -10.66 -31.59
N ASN A 341 -18.35 -11.51 -31.73
CA ASN A 341 -19.27 -11.42 -32.86
C ASN A 341 -20.36 -10.35 -32.64
N ALA A 342 -21.13 -10.02 -33.67
CA ALA A 342 -22.15 -8.96 -33.61
C ALA A 342 -23.22 -9.21 -32.53
N GLN A 343 -23.64 -10.46 -32.31
CA GLN A 343 -24.60 -10.82 -31.29
C GLN A 343 -24.03 -10.65 -29.87
N GLU A 344 -22.75 -10.99 -29.68
CA GLU A 344 -22.06 -10.80 -28.41
C GLU A 344 -21.87 -9.31 -28.09
N ILE A 345 -21.58 -8.47 -29.08
CA ILE A 345 -21.50 -7.01 -28.92
C ILE A 345 -22.87 -6.45 -28.51
N ALA A 346 -23.93 -6.80 -29.23
CA ALA A 346 -25.29 -6.36 -28.89
C ALA A 346 -25.71 -6.81 -27.49
N THR A 347 -25.34 -8.03 -27.09
CA THR A 347 -25.60 -8.54 -25.74
C THR A 347 -24.81 -7.74 -24.69
N ARG A 348 -23.54 -7.47 -24.96
CA ARG A 348 -22.67 -6.66 -24.09
C ARG A 348 -23.26 -5.26 -23.86
N GLU A 349 -23.78 -4.62 -24.90
CA GLU A 349 -24.45 -3.31 -24.79
C GLU A 349 -25.76 -3.42 -23.99
N ARG A 350 -26.58 -4.44 -24.28
CA ARG A 350 -27.86 -4.69 -23.60
C ARG A 350 -27.71 -4.86 -22.09
N ILE A 351 -26.66 -5.55 -21.63
CA ILE A 351 -26.47 -5.78 -20.19
C ILE A 351 -25.88 -4.56 -19.47
N GLY A 352 -25.52 -3.48 -20.16
CA GLY A 352 -24.92 -2.30 -19.53
C GLY A 352 -23.42 -2.48 -19.24
N PHE A 353 -22.67 -3.07 -20.18
CA PHE A 353 -21.23 -3.21 -20.05
C PHE A 353 -20.53 -1.84 -20.02
N HIS A 354 -19.66 -1.65 -19.04
CA HIS A 354 -18.83 -0.48 -18.87
C HIS A 354 -17.36 -0.88 -18.69
N ALA A 355 -16.46 -0.32 -19.51
CA ALA A 355 -15.03 -0.45 -19.32
C ALA A 355 -14.37 0.90 -19.18
N ILE A 356 -13.32 0.96 -18.34
CA ILE A 356 -12.52 2.17 -18.16
C ILE A 356 -11.44 2.24 -19.25
N VAL A 357 -10.73 1.13 -19.47
CA VAL A 357 -9.68 1.01 -20.49
C VAL A 357 -10.10 -0.07 -21.49
N GLU A 358 -10.13 0.26 -22.77
CA GLU A 358 -10.35 -0.72 -23.84
C GLU A 358 -9.05 -0.99 -24.61
N ALA A 359 -8.77 -2.27 -24.87
CA ALA A 359 -7.66 -2.68 -25.70
C ALA A 359 -7.82 -2.16 -27.12
N SER A 360 -6.75 -1.59 -27.67
CA SER A 360 -6.71 -1.00 -29.00
C SER A 360 -6.69 -2.05 -30.13
N CYS A 361 -6.17 -3.25 -29.86
CA CYS A 361 -6.13 -4.36 -30.82
C CYS A 361 -6.35 -5.72 -30.14
N ALA A 362 -6.59 -6.76 -30.94
CA ALA A 362 -6.88 -8.12 -30.44
C ALA A 362 -5.65 -8.79 -29.82
N GLU A 363 -4.45 -8.38 -30.22
CA GLU A 363 -3.18 -8.88 -29.73
C GLU A 363 -2.79 -8.28 -28.37
N GLN A 364 -3.38 -7.15 -27.98
CA GLN A 364 -3.13 -6.54 -26.69
C GLN A 364 -3.75 -7.39 -25.58
N LYS A 365 -2.89 -8.01 -24.78
CA LYS A 365 -3.26 -8.81 -23.61
C LYS A 365 -2.96 -8.08 -22.30
N PHE A 366 -3.64 -8.49 -21.25
CA PHE A 366 -3.45 -7.95 -19.90
C PHE A 366 -2.87 -9.00 -18.93
N ASP A 367 -2.18 -10.02 -19.46
CA ASP A 367 -1.68 -11.18 -18.71
C ASP A 367 -0.83 -10.79 -17.49
N ALA A 368 -0.02 -9.73 -17.58
CA ALA A 368 0.79 -9.24 -16.46
C ALA A 368 -0.07 -8.74 -15.28
N ILE A 369 -1.20 -8.08 -15.58
CA ILE A 369 -2.14 -7.58 -14.58
C ILE A 369 -2.96 -8.74 -14.01
N GLU A 370 -3.48 -9.62 -14.87
CA GLU A 370 -4.16 -10.85 -14.43
C GLU A 370 -3.29 -11.70 -13.51
N ALA A 371 -1.98 -11.81 -13.79
CA ALA A 371 -1.02 -12.52 -12.94
C ALA A 371 -0.81 -11.83 -11.57
N LEU A 372 -0.76 -10.50 -11.53
CA LEU A 372 -0.71 -9.73 -10.28
C LEU A 372 -1.98 -9.87 -9.44
N MET A 373 -3.13 -10.11 -10.09
CA MET A 373 -4.40 -10.34 -9.42
C MET A 373 -4.60 -11.81 -8.97
N ASP A 374 -3.71 -12.75 -9.34
CA ASP A 374 -3.83 -14.15 -8.88
C ASP A 374 -3.61 -14.21 -7.36
N PRO A 375 -4.60 -14.66 -6.58
CA PRO A 375 -4.54 -14.62 -5.14
C PRO A 375 -3.66 -15.73 -4.52
N GLY A 376 -2.94 -16.51 -5.33
CA GLY A 376 -2.00 -17.51 -4.82
C GLY A 376 -2.66 -18.79 -4.34
N TYR A 377 -3.88 -19.10 -4.81
CA TYR A 377 -4.56 -20.35 -4.50
C TYR A 377 -5.23 -20.97 -5.74
N PRO A 378 -5.54 -22.27 -5.72
CA PRO A 378 -6.12 -22.95 -6.87
C PRO A 378 -7.51 -22.43 -7.24
N SER A 379 -7.85 -22.45 -8.53
CA SER A 379 -9.13 -21.90 -9.00
C SER A 379 -10.29 -22.83 -8.69
N VAL A 380 -11.49 -22.28 -8.48
CA VAL A 380 -12.73 -23.07 -8.39
C VAL A 380 -13.04 -23.67 -9.76
N HIS A 381 -12.96 -24.98 -9.84
CA HIS A 381 -13.20 -25.79 -11.03
C HIS A 381 -14.69 -26.12 -11.23
N GLU A 382 -15.37 -26.41 -10.12
CA GLU A 382 -16.77 -26.83 -10.09
C GLU A 382 -17.43 -26.35 -8.78
N LEU A 383 -18.72 -26.04 -8.88
CA LEU A 383 -19.58 -25.77 -7.72
C LEU A 383 -20.62 -26.88 -7.62
N ALA A 384 -20.66 -27.52 -6.47
CA ALA A 384 -21.75 -28.43 -6.12
C ALA A 384 -22.54 -27.81 -4.96
N ILE A 385 -23.84 -28.12 -4.89
CA ILE A 385 -24.66 -27.81 -3.72
C ILE A 385 -24.86 -29.11 -2.97
N ASP A 386 -24.37 -29.19 -1.74
CA ASP A 386 -24.57 -30.36 -0.89
C ASP A 386 -26.07 -30.53 -0.60
N ALA A 387 -26.61 -31.71 -0.91
CA ALA A 387 -28.06 -31.95 -0.86
C ALA A 387 -28.62 -31.90 0.57
N GLY A 388 -27.81 -32.21 1.58
CA GLY A 388 -28.23 -32.23 2.99
C GLY A 388 -28.14 -30.86 3.66
N SER A 389 -26.97 -30.23 3.59
CA SER A 389 -26.67 -28.96 4.26
C SER A 389 -27.04 -27.73 3.43
N ARG A 390 -27.26 -27.91 2.12
CA ARG A 390 -27.38 -26.82 1.13
C ARG A 390 -26.13 -25.94 1.03
N ALA A 391 -25.00 -26.38 1.57
CA ALA A 391 -23.74 -25.67 1.48
C ALA A 391 -23.21 -25.68 0.04
N VAL A 392 -22.55 -24.59 -0.35
CA VAL A 392 -21.81 -24.52 -1.61
C VAL A 392 -20.46 -25.20 -1.43
N VAL A 393 -20.28 -26.32 -2.12
CA VAL A 393 -19.02 -27.08 -2.17
C VAL A 393 -18.22 -26.62 -3.38
N ARG A 394 -17.01 -26.13 -3.13
CA ARG A 394 -16.07 -25.71 -4.16
C ARG A 394 -15.09 -26.84 -4.44
N VAL A 395 -15.06 -27.33 -5.66
CA VAL A 395 -14.00 -28.24 -6.13
C VAL A 395 -12.89 -27.38 -6.70
N MET A 396 -11.68 -27.49 -6.15
CA MET A 396 -10.52 -26.71 -6.56
C MET A 396 -9.74 -27.43 -7.67
N THR A 397 -9.05 -26.67 -8.53
CA THR A 397 -8.01 -27.24 -9.41
C THR A 397 -6.84 -27.79 -8.57
N PRO A 398 -6.01 -28.69 -9.10
CA PRO A 398 -4.74 -29.04 -8.46
C PRO A 398 -3.91 -27.79 -8.18
N ASP A 399 -3.17 -27.81 -7.07
CA ASP A 399 -2.22 -26.76 -6.71
C ASP A 399 -0.89 -27.04 -7.40
N ASP A 400 -0.68 -26.40 -8.55
CA ASP A 400 0.52 -26.50 -9.39
C ASP A 400 1.45 -25.29 -9.25
N GLN A 401 1.23 -24.43 -8.25
CA GLN A 401 2.03 -23.21 -8.10
C GLN A 401 3.45 -23.49 -7.64
N THR A 402 4.39 -22.89 -8.36
CA THR A 402 5.80 -22.83 -7.98
C THR A 402 5.99 -22.03 -6.69
N GLN A 403 7.11 -22.26 -6.00
CA GLN A 403 7.46 -21.50 -4.79
C GLN A 403 7.48 -19.99 -5.04
N ARG A 404 8.06 -19.55 -6.17
CA ARG A 404 8.16 -18.14 -6.55
C ARG A 404 6.79 -17.49 -6.73
N GLU A 405 5.84 -18.18 -7.35
CA GLU A 405 4.48 -17.67 -7.50
C GLU A 405 3.78 -17.48 -6.15
N ARG A 406 3.98 -18.41 -5.21
CA ARG A 406 3.44 -18.28 -3.86
C ARG A 406 4.06 -17.11 -3.11
N GLU A 407 5.37 -16.92 -3.22
CA GLU A 407 6.08 -15.78 -2.62
C GLU A 407 5.58 -14.45 -3.18
N CYS A 408 5.39 -14.35 -4.50
CA CYS A 408 4.85 -13.15 -5.15
C CYS A 408 3.39 -12.89 -4.75
N ALA A 409 2.53 -13.91 -4.75
CA ALA A 409 1.13 -13.77 -4.33
C ALA A 409 1.03 -13.38 -2.85
N LEU A 410 1.89 -13.95 -1.99
CA LEU A 410 1.96 -13.58 -0.57
C LEU A 410 2.39 -12.12 -0.40
N PHE A 411 3.37 -11.64 -1.17
CA PHE A 411 3.78 -10.23 -1.14
C PHE A 411 2.63 -9.31 -1.56
N VAL A 412 1.94 -9.63 -2.66
CA VAL A 412 0.76 -8.87 -3.13
C VAL A 412 -0.32 -8.84 -2.05
N ALA A 413 -0.68 -10.00 -1.49
CA ALA A 413 -1.70 -10.10 -0.45
C ALA A 413 -1.34 -9.26 0.79
N ASN A 414 -0.08 -9.32 1.23
CA ASN A 414 0.42 -8.52 2.37
C ASN A 414 0.37 -7.02 2.06
N ALA A 415 0.77 -6.60 0.85
CA ALA A 415 0.75 -5.20 0.44
C ALA A 415 -0.69 -4.64 0.34
N VAL A 416 -1.62 -5.44 -0.20
CA VAL A 416 -3.06 -5.10 -0.23
C VAL A 416 -3.64 -5.03 1.18
N GLY A 417 -3.28 -5.98 2.05
CA GLY A 417 -3.67 -5.96 3.46
C GLY A 417 -3.19 -4.71 4.18
N GLU A 418 -1.92 -4.32 4.00
CA GLU A 418 -1.40 -3.09 4.59
C GLU A 418 -2.09 -1.84 4.01
N LEU A 419 -2.46 -1.82 2.72
CA LEU A 419 -3.25 -0.71 2.17
C LEU A 419 -4.59 -0.56 2.88
N VAL A 420 -5.30 -1.67 3.12
CA VAL A 420 -6.55 -1.67 3.89
C VAL A 420 -6.31 -1.14 5.30
N GLU A 421 -5.26 -1.60 5.98
CA GLU A 421 -4.90 -1.12 7.31
C GLU A 421 -4.53 0.37 7.32
N VAL A 422 -3.83 0.87 6.30
CA VAL A 422 -3.50 2.30 6.17
C VAL A 422 -4.76 3.14 6.00
N ILE A 423 -5.71 2.70 5.16
CA ILE A 423 -7.01 3.39 4.98
C ILE A 423 -7.71 3.54 6.34
N HIS A 424 -7.80 2.47 7.13
CA HIS A 424 -8.43 2.52 8.45
C HIS A 424 -7.63 3.36 9.46
N ARG A 425 -6.32 3.08 9.59
CA ARG A 425 -5.40 3.75 10.52
C ARG A 425 -5.36 5.25 10.34
N ARG A 426 -5.44 5.71 9.08
CA ARG A 426 -5.43 7.13 8.72
C ARG A 426 -6.83 7.72 8.52
N SER A 427 -7.87 6.89 8.63
CA SER A 427 -9.28 7.28 8.39
C SER A 427 -9.46 7.99 7.05
N LEU A 428 -8.82 7.48 6.00
CA LEU A 428 -8.82 8.11 4.67
C LEU A 428 -10.18 7.99 4.00
N ARG A 429 -10.67 9.10 3.45
CA ARG A 429 -11.98 9.17 2.78
C ARG A 429 -11.87 9.51 1.30
N PHE A 430 -10.77 10.15 0.87
CA PHE A 430 -10.58 10.57 -0.52
C PHE A 430 -11.74 11.44 -1.01
N ASP A 431 -12.15 12.41 -0.19
CA ASP A 431 -13.25 13.32 -0.50
C ASP A 431 -12.84 14.29 -1.62
N GLY A 432 -13.81 14.67 -2.47
CA GLY A 432 -13.57 15.61 -3.58
C GLY A 432 -12.83 15.03 -4.80
N VAL A 433 -12.57 13.72 -4.84
CA VAL A 433 -12.00 13.03 -6.01
C VAL A 433 -13.05 12.87 -7.11
N SER A 434 -12.66 13.11 -8.36
CA SER A 434 -13.52 12.95 -9.54
C SER A 434 -13.06 11.84 -10.50
N LYS A 435 -13.98 11.31 -11.32
CA LYS A 435 -13.64 10.38 -12.41
C LYS A 435 -12.66 10.98 -13.43
N ALA A 436 -12.69 12.30 -13.64
CA ALA A 436 -11.78 13.00 -14.54
C ALA A 436 -10.31 12.96 -14.05
N GLN A 437 -10.10 12.95 -12.73
CA GLN A 437 -8.78 12.75 -12.13
C GLN A 437 -8.37 11.27 -12.13
N ILE A 438 -9.32 10.37 -11.84
CA ILE A 438 -9.05 8.93 -11.72
C ILE A 438 -8.66 8.28 -13.05
N LYS A 439 -9.43 8.53 -14.13
CA LYS A 439 -9.26 7.79 -15.39
C LYS A 439 -7.85 7.89 -15.98
N PRO A 440 -7.23 9.09 -16.13
CA PRO A 440 -5.88 9.19 -16.68
C PRO A 440 -4.83 8.44 -15.85
N LEU A 441 -4.97 8.45 -14.53
CA LEU A 441 -4.07 7.73 -13.62
C LEU A 441 -4.24 6.21 -13.73
N LEU A 442 -5.48 5.71 -13.89
CA LEU A 442 -5.72 4.29 -14.17
C LEU A 442 -5.07 3.86 -15.48
N HIS A 443 -5.23 4.63 -16.56
CA HIS A 443 -4.56 4.34 -17.83
C HIS A 443 -3.03 4.26 -17.66
N GLN A 444 -2.44 5.25 -17.00
CA GLN A 444 -0.99 5.28 -16.79
C GLN A 444 -0.49 4.14 -15.91
N ALA A 445 -1.24 3.73 -14.88
CA ALA A 445 -0.91 2.59 -14.04
C ALA A 445 -0.92 1.30 -14.87
N VAL A 446 -1.97 1.10 -15.66
CA VAL A 446 -2.14 -0.06 -16.53
C VAL A 446 -1.00 -0.17 -17.55
N ASP A 447 -0.67 0.93 -18.24
CA ASP A 447 0.40 0.96 -19.23
C ASP A 447 1.76 0.58 -18.64
N LYS A 448 2.05 1.04 -17.42
CA LYS A 448 3.29 0.68 -16.71
C LYS A 448 3.29 -0.78 -16.26
N LEU A 449 2.18 -1.28 -15.72
CA LEU A 449 2.06 -2.66 -15.27
C LEU A 449 2.15 -3.65 -16.43
N GLN A 450 1.67 -3.29 -17.62
CA GLN A 450 1.82 -4.10 -18.83
C GLN A 450 3.28 -4.29 -19.25
N GLN A 451 4.17 -3.37 -18.88
CA GLN A 451 5.61 -3.48 -19.17
C GLN A 451 6.34 -4.41 -18.21
N LEU A 452 5.69 -4.86 -17.12
CA LEU A 452 6.26 -5.87 -16.24
C LEU A 452 6.33 -7.21 -16.96
N GLN A 453 7.54 -7.62 -17.34
CA GLN A 453 7.81 -8.92 -17.96
C GLN A 453 7.75 -10.09 -16.96
N HIS A 454 7.15 -9.90 -15.78
CA HIS A 454 7.18 -10.87 -14.69
C HIS A 454 5.95 -11.81 -14.74
N HIS A 455 6.16 -13.10 -14.43
CA HIS A 455 5.16 -14.19 -14.35
C HIS A 455 4.26 -14.50 -15.55
N VAL A 456 4.20 -13.66 -16.60
CA VAL A 456 3.40 -13.97 -17.82
C VAL A 456 3.81 -15.30 -18.46
N ASN A 457 5.08 -15.70 -18.31
CA ASN A 457 5.62 -16.96 -18.82
C ASN A 457 5.63 -18.10 -17.78
N SER A 458 4.93 -17.95 -16.65
CA SER A 458 4.91 -18.99 -15.64
C SER A 458 4.16 -20.23 -16.15
N PRO A 459 4.72 -21.45 -16.03
CA PRO A 459 4.06 -22.67 -16.46
C PRO A 459 2.68 -22.87 -15.83
N SER A 460 2.52 -22.56 -14.54
CA SER A 460 1.27 -22.75 -13.81
C SER A 460 0.21 -21.74 -14.24
N TYR A 461 0.59 -20.47 -14.44
CA TYR A 461 -0.30 -19.46 -15.03
C TYR A 461 -0.75 -19.86 -16.45
N ALA A 462 0.18 -20.29 -17.29
CA ALA A 462 -0.10 -20.76 -18.64
C ALA A 462 -1.00 -22.01 -18.63
N LEU A 463 -0.76 -22.99 -17.75
CA LEU A 463 -1.59 -24.19 -17.59
C LEU A 463 -3.01 -23.83 -17.14
N LYS A 464 -3.17 -23.02 -16.10
CA LYS A 464 -4.47 -22.53 -15.60
C LYS A 464 -5.32 -21.87 -16.70
N ASN A 465 -4.67 -21.13 -17.61
CA ASN A 465 -5.35 -20.40 -18.68
C ASN A 465 -5.40 -21.16 -20.04
N SER A 466 -4.67 -22.28 -20.19
CA SER A 466 -4.61 -23.08 -21.43
C SER A 466 -5.40 -24.38 -21.38
N TYR A 467 -5.94 -24.81 -20.23
CA TYR A 467 -6.76 -26.02 -20.14
C TYR A 467 -7.96 -25.95 -21.10
N PRO A 468 -8.02 -26.82 -22.14
CA PRO A 468 -9.10 -26.80 -23.12
C PRO A 468 -10.43 -27.26 -22.52
N GLN A 469 -11.55 -26.69 -23.01
CA GLN A 469 -12.93 -27.12 -22.77
C GLN A 469 -13.28 -28.52 -23.33
N ARG A 470 -12.30 -29.39 -23.62
CA ARG A 470 -12.53 -30.68 -24.28
C ARG A 470 -11.70 -31.78 -23.62
N THR A 471 -12.17 -32.33 -22.51
CA THR A 471 -11.95 -33.73 -22.08
C THR A 471 -12.56 -33.95 -20.70
N TYR A 472 -13.88 -34.07 -20.64
CA TYR A 472 -14.57 -34.98 -19.71
C TYR A 472 -15.96 -35.38 -20.25
N GLU A 473 -16.23 -35.17 -21.55
CA GLU A 473 -17.24 -35.93 -22.30
C GLU A 473 -16.65 -37.29 -22.70
N ALA A 474 -16.29 -38.11 -21.71
CA ALA A 474 -16.13 -39.55 -21.86
C ALA A 474 -16.18 -40.12 -20.45
N GLY A 475 -17.28 -40.79 -20.14
CA GLY A 475 -17.57 -41.25 -18.78
C GLY A 475 -16.48 -42.11 -18.18
N GLN A 476 -16.17 -41.84 -16.92
CA GLN A 476 -15.88 -42.90 -15.97
C GLN A 476 -16.72 -42.62 -14.72
N LYS A 477 -17.86 -43.30 -14.66
CA LYS A 477 -18.32 -43.88 -13.39
C LYS A 477 -17.20 -44.81 -12.94
N ALA A 478 -16.34 -44.34 -12.04
CA ALA A 478 -15.56 -45.23 -11.20
C ALA A 478 -16.31 -45.32 -9.86
N THR A 479 -17.08 -46.40 -9.74
CA THR A 479 -17.41 -46.99 -8.44
C THR A 479 -16.12 -47.26 -7.67
N ALA A 480 -15.94 -46.58 -6.54
CA ALA A 480 -15.37 -47.09 -5.29
C ALA A 480 -15.51 -46.01 -4.21
#